data_AF-A0A2E0E1V8-F1
#
_entry.id   AF-A0A2E0E1V8-F1
#
_cell.length_a   1.000
_cell.length_b   1.000
_cell.length_c   1.000
_cell.angle_alpha   90.00
_cell.angle_beta   90.00
_cell.angle_gamma   90.00
#
_symmetry.space_group_name_H-M   'P 1'
#
loop_
_entity.id
_entity.type
_entity.pdbx_description
1 polymer ?
#
loop_
_entity_poly.entity_id
_entity_poly.type
_entity_poly.pdbx_seq_one_letter_code
_entity_poly.pdbx_strand_id
1 'polypeptide(L)'
;MVLDNEEIKLSEKLQKMYKEFLIYVEQENVEFDRNESKKLELKLEEKIQWLNRYLIHLEKGGKRIQAGPDYWAQHENHKLIVEYGEDEQGNIKRDVLFLWCKTCSDIVSSHTKESYENQDFEKINNHFGHEINPLRKSQNSKTICLTCNDCQKHKVFLCSDISDWFDEI
;
A
#
# COMPACT_ATOMS: atom_id res chain seq x y z
N MET A 1 -12.14 -4.49 24.72
CA MET A 1 -11.61 -3.72 23.58
C MET A 1 -12.62 -2.65 23.21
N VAL A 2 -12.13 -1.45 22.89
CA VAL A 2 -12.97 -0.39 22.31
C VAL A 2 -12.98 -0.63 20.81
N LEU A 3 -14.15 -0.88 20.23
CA LEU A 3 -14.31 -1.03 18.78
C LEU A 3 -14.14 0.34 18.12
N ASP A 4 -13.39 0.36 17.02
CA ASP A 4 -13.18 1.57 16.24
C ASP A 4 -14.30 1.76 15.22
N ASN A 5 -15.47 2.17 15.73
CA ASN A 5 -16.70 2.23 14.94
C ASN A 5 -16.62 3.22 13.75
N GLU A 6 -15.72 4.19 13.78
CA GLU A 6 -15.52 5.12 12.65
C GLU A 6 -14.73 4.44 11.53
N GLU A 7 -13.65 3.76 11.86
CA GLU A 7 -12.82 3.00 10.91
C GLU A 7 -13.61 1.86 10.25
N ILE A 8 -14.44 1.16 11.02
CA ILE A 8 -15.33 0.11 10.51
C ILE A 8 -16.29 0.69 9.45
N LYS A 9 -17.00 1.77 9.78
CA LYS A 9 -17.94 2.43 8.85
C LYS A 9 -17.25 2.93 7.58
N LEU A 10 -16.05 3.48 7.71
CA LEU A 10 -15.27 3.92 6.56
C LEU A 10 -14.88 2.74 5.66
N SER A 11 -14.40 1.65 6.25
CA SER A 11 -14.00 0.43 5.55
C SER A 11 -15.18 -0.25 4.85
N GLU A 12 -16.35 -0.32 5.50
CA GLU A 12 -17.60 -0.80 4.89
C GLU A 12 -18.02 0.04 3.68
N LYS A 13 -17.93 1.38 3.80
CA LYS A 13 -18.24 2.30 2.71
C LYS A 13 -17.30 2.11 1.51
N LEU A 14 -15.99 2.00 1.75
CA LEU A 14 -14.99 1.73 0.71
C LEU A 14 -15.24 0.40 0.02
N GLN A 15 -15.53 -0.65 0.80
CA GLN A 15 -15.84 -1.95 0.25
C GLN A 15 -17.08 -1.90 -0.66
N LYS A 16 -18.15 -1.23 -0.24
CA LYS A 16 -19.36 -1.06 -1.05
C LYS A 16 -19.04 -0.34 -2.36
N MET A 17 -18.28 0.76 -2.29
CA MET A 17 -17.87 1.52 -3.48
C MET A 17 -17.06 0.66 -4.46
N TYR A 18 -16.10 -0.14 -3.98
CA TYR A 18 -15.33 -1.01 -4.86
C TYR A 18 -16.16 -2.14 -5.48
N LYS A 19 -17.13 -2.71 -4.74
CA LYS A 19 -18.08 -3.69 -5.29
C LYS A 19 -18.96 -3.08 -6.39
N GLU A 20 -19.46 -1.86 -6.18
CA GLU A 20 -20.24 -1.13 -7.18
C GLU A 20 -19.40 -0.83 -8.43
N PHE A 21 -18.13 -0.44 -8.25
CA PHE A 21 -17.22 -0.19 -9.37
C PHE A 21 -16.85 -1.47 -10.12
N LEU A 22 -16.68 -2.61 -9.43
CA LEU A 22 -16.46 -3.91 -10.07
C LEU A 22 -17.65 -4.30 -10.96
N ILE A 23 -18.88 -4.15 -10.45
CA ILE A 23 -20.11 -4.39 -11.24
C ILE A 23 -20.15 -3.48 -12.47
N TYR A 24 -19.78 -2.21 -12.33
CA TYR A 24 -19.72 -1.27 -13.44
C TYR A 24 -18.70 -1.71 -14.51
N VAL A 25 -17.48 -2.08 -14.10
CA VAL A 25 -16.44 -2.60 -15.02
C VAL A 25 -16.91 -3.87 -15.73
N GLU A 26 -17.54 -4.80 -15.00
CA GLU A 26 -18.11 -6.02 -15.56
C GLU A 26 -19.21 -5.74 -16.60
N GLN A 27 -20.05 -4.73 -16.37
CA GLN A 27 -21.18 -4.35 -17.23
C GLN A 27 -20.75 -3.50 -18.44
N GLU A 28 -19.76 -2.62 -18.27
CA GLU A 28 -19.21 -1.73 -19.32
C GLU A 28 -18.10 -2.37 -20.14
N ASN A 29 -17.82 -3.67 -19.93
CA ASN A 29 -16.99 -4.54 -20.76
C ASN A 29 -17.38 -4.61 -22.26
N VAL A 30 -18.32 -3.77 -22.71
CA VAL A 30 -18.76 -3.58 -24.08
C VAL A 30 -17.92 -2.53 -24.83
N GLU A 31 -17.29 -1.56 -24.13
CA GLU A 31 -16.55 -0.45 -24.78
C GLU A 31 -15.03 -0.39 -24.51
N PHE A 32 -14.51 -1.11 -23.50
CA PHE A 32 -13.09 -1.11 -23.13
C PHE A 32 -12.26 -2.23 -23.78
N ASP A 33 -10.94 -2.06 -23.89
CA ASP A 33 -10.02 -3.17 -24.21
C ASP A 33 -10.17 -4.26 -23.13
N ARG A 34 -10.65 -5.44 -23.54
CA ARG A 34 -10.90 -6.60 -22.65
C ARG A 34 -9.70 -6.95 -21.76
N ASN A 35 -8.47 -6.69 -22.21
CA ASN A 35 -7.27 -6.95 -21.41
C ASN A 35 -7.07 -5.92 -20.29
N GLU A 36 -7.43 -4.66 -20.53
CA GLU A 36 -7.34 -3.60 -19.51
C GLU A 36 -8.45 -3.75 -18.47
N SER A 37 -9.69 -4.05 -18.91
CA SER A 37 -10.79 -4.34 -17.99
C SER A 37 -10.47 -5.51 -17.07
N LYS A 38 -9.97 -6.62 -17.61
CA LYS A 38 -9.63 -7.80 -16.80
C LYS A 38 -8.52 -7.53 -15.78
N LYS A 39 -7.55 -6.67 -16.12
CA LYS A 39 -6.53 -6.22 -15.15
C LYS A 39 -7.15 -5.35 -14.06
N LEU A 40 -8.12 -4.50 -14.39
CA LEU A 40 -8.81 -3.66 -13.42
C LEU A 40 -9.71 -4.50 -12.48
N GLU A 41 -10.45 -5.47 -13.01
CA GLU A 41 -11.24 -6.42 -12.23
C GLU A 41 -10.39 -7.12 -11.17
N LEU A 42 -9.26 -7.72 -11.56
CA LEU A 42 -8.34 -8.41 -10.64
C LEU A 42 -7.83 -7.48 -9.52
N LYS A 43 -7.50 -6.23 -9.85
CA LYS A 43 -7.06 -5.24 -8.84
C LYS A 43 -8.18 -4.92 -7.84
N LEU A 44 -9.43 -4.80 -8.32
CA LEU A 44 -10.58 -4.50 -7.47
C LEU A 44 -10.92 -5.69 -6.57
N GLU A 45 -10.87 -6.92 -7.10
CA GLU A 45 -11.06 -8.14 -6.34
C GLU A 45 -10.03 -8.26 -5.20
N GLU A 46 -8.75 -8.00 -5.49
CA GLU A 46 -7.68 -8.01 -4.48
C GLU A 46 -7.92 -6.96 -3.38
N LYS A 47 -8.29 -5.73 -3.76
CA LYS A 47 -8.64 -4.67 -2.80
C LYS A 47 -9.84 -5.05 -1.92
N ILE A 48 -10.88 -5.66 -2.49
CA ILE A 48 -12.06 -6.12 -1.76
C ILE A 48 -11.71 -7.24 -0.78
N GLN A 49 -10.88 -8.21 -1.20
CA GLN A 49 -10.42 -9.30 -0.34
C GLN A 49 -9.64 -8.76 0.87
N TRP A 50 -8.73 -7.82 0.65
CA TRP A 50 -7.99 -7.16 1.73
C TRP A 50 -8.91 -6.42 2.70
N LEU A 51 -9.86 -5.63 2.19
CA LEU A 51 -10.83 -4.93 3.03
C LEU A 51 -11.69 -5.89 3.87
N ASN A 52 -12.11 -7.03 3.30
CA ASN A 52 -12.83 -8.06 4.06
C ASN A 52 -12.00 -8.57 5.24
N ARG A 53 -10.72 -8.92 5.02
CA ARG A 53 -9.83 -9.41 6.07
C ARG A 53 -9.64 -8.35 7.17
N TYR A 54 -9.47 -7.09 6.78
CA TYR A 54 -9.32 -5.99 7.73
C TYR A 54 -10.60 -5.69 8.53
N LEU A 55 -11.77 -5.74 7.90
CA LEU A 55 -13.05 -5.60 8.61
C LEU A 55 -13.22 -6.68 9.68
N ILE A 56 -12.94 -7.95 9.35
CA ILE A 56 -12.97 -9.05 10.32
C ILE A 56 -12.00 -8.80 11.48
N HIS A 57 -10.82 -8.23 11.20
CA HIS A 57 -9.86 -7.83 12.24
C HIS A 57 -10.45 -6.80 13.19
N LEU A 58 -11.02 -5.72 12.65
CA LEU A 58 -11.59 -4.61 13.42
C LEU A 58 -12.82 -5.03 14.22
N GLU A 59 -13.70 -5.85 13.65
CA GLU A 59 -14.89 -6.39 14.33
C GLU A 59 -14.52 -7.26 15.53
N LYS A 60 -13.38 -7.97 15.46
CA LYS A 60 -12.79 -8.69 16.59
C LYS A 60 -12.10 -7.76 17.59
N GLY A 61 -12.14 -6.45 17.39
CA GLY A 61 -11.50 -5.39 18.19
C GLY A 61 -9.99 -5.29 18.01
N GLY A 62 -9.51 -5.74 16.86
CA GLY A 62 -8.14 -5.53 16.41
C GLY A 62 -7.77 -4.05 16.29
N LYS A 63 -6.47 -3.78 16.12
CA LYS A 63 -5.95 -2.41 16.00
C LYS A 63 -6.04 -1.94 14.55
N ARG A 64 -6.03 -0.62 14.35
CA ARG A 64 -5.90 -0.06 13.00
C ARG A 64 -4.60 -0.54 12.35
N ILE A 65 -4.67 -0.80 11.05
CA ILE A 65 -3.48 -1.05 10.25
C ILE A 65 -2.56 0.18 10.29
N GLN A 66 -1.27 -0.05 10.46
CA GLN A 66 -0.29 1.04 10.50
C GLN A 66 0.21 1.31 9.08
N ALA A 67 0.24 2.58 8.67
CA ALA A 67 0.95 2.99 7.47
C ALA A 67 2.42 2.54 7.57
N GLY A 68 2.96 1.95 6.51
CA GLY A 68 4.30 1.36 6.52
C GLY A 68 4.28 -0.16 6.30
N PRO A 69 4.87 -0.97 7.20
CA PRO A 69 5.17 -2.39 6.93
C PRO A 69 3.94 -3.23 6.52
N ASP A 70 2.79 -3.04 7.17
CA ASP A 70 1.57 -3.77 6.82
C ASP A 70 1.11 -3.42 5.40
N TYR A 71 1.15 -2.14 5.02
CA TYR A 71 0.86 -1.70 3.66
C TYR A 71 1.89 -2.19 2.65
N TRP A 72 3.18 -2.22 3.00
CA TRP A 72 4.21 -2.82 2.15
C TRP A 72 3.90 -4.30 1.90
N ALA A 73 3.40 -5.01 2.92
CA ALA A 73 3.08 -6.43 2.82
C ALA A 73 1.83 -6.70 1.99
N GLN A 74 0.87 -5.78 1.96
CA GLN A 74 -0.26 -5.87 1.01
C GLN A 74 0.20 -5.72 -0.44
N HIS A 75 1.33 -5.05 -0.65
CA HIS A 75 1.88 -4.75 -1.97
C HIS A 75 3.08 -5.64 -2.32
N GLU A 76 3.24 -6.79 -1.65
CA GLU A 76 4.34 -7.72 -1.91
C GLU A 76 4.43 -8.09 -3.40
N ASN A 77 5.61 -7.98 -4.00
CA ASN A 77 5.86 -8.15 -5.44
C ASN A 77 5.24 -7.08 -6.36
N HIS A 78 4.68 -5.99 -5.84
CA HIS A 78 4.27 -4.85 -6.65
C HIS A 78 5.43 -3.90 -6.93
N LYS A 79 5.33 -3.21 -8.07
CA LYS A 79 6.30 -2.21 -8.48
C LYS A 79 5.97 -0.87 -7.83
N LEU A 80 6.83 -0.44 -6.91
CA LEU A 80 6.76 0.85 -6.26
C LEU A 80 7.77 1.83 -6.87
N ILE A 81 7.49 3.12 -6.75
CA ILE A 81 8.41 4.21 -7.06
C ILE A 81 8.40 5.22 -5.91
N VAL A 82 9.53 5.89 -5.72
CA VAL A 82 9.65 7.01 -4.78
C VAL A 82 9.35 8.31 -5.52
N GLU A 83 8.37 9.06 -5.05
CA GLU A 83 7.97 10.36 -5.60
C GLU A 83 7.84 11.41 -4.48
N TYR A 84 7.89 12.70 -4.84
CA TYR A 84 7.64 13.76 -3.87
C TYR A 84 6.15 13.87 -3.57
N GLY A 85 5.83 14.28 -2.35
CA GLY A 85 4.45 14.57 -1.99
C GLY A 85 3.94 15.84 -2.63
N GLU A 86 2.61 15.98 -2.63
CA GLU A 86 1.90 17.17 -3.09
C GLU A 86 0.99 17.68 -1.96
N ASP A 87 0.78 18.98 -1.89
CA ASP A 87 -0.24 19.57 -1.01
C ASP A 87 -1.63 19.61 -1.67
N GLU A 88 -2.64 20.09 -0.94
CA GLU A 88 -4.02 20.20 -1.42
C GLU A 88 -4.17 21.11 -2.65
N GLN A 89 -3.17 21.93 -2.95
CA GLN A 89 -3.14 22.85 -4.09
C GLN A 89 -2.29 22.30 -5.25
N GLY A 90 -1.75 21.09 -5.11
CA GLY A 90 -0.89 20.43 -6.10
C GLY A 90 0.56 20.94 -6.09
N ASN A 91 0.99 21.67 -5.06
CA ASN A 91 2.38 22.10 -4.96
C ASN A 91 3.24 20.95 -4.42
N ILE A 92 4.39 20.72 -5.07
CA ILE A 92 5.35 19.70 -4.66
C ILE A 92 5.96 20.04 -3.30
N LYS A 93 5.81 19.12 -2.34
CA LYS A 93 6.43 19.13 -1.01
C LYS A 93 7.64 18.20 -0.99
N ARG A 94 8.84 18.78 -1.12
CA ARG A 94 10.10 18.00 -1.17
C ARG A 94 10.53 17.39 0.16
N ASP A 95 9.90 17.84 1.24
CA ASP A 95 10.03 17.30 2.60
C ASP A 95 9.11 16.10 2.85
N VAL A 96 8.28 15.71 1.87
CA VAL A 96 7.43 14.53 1.90
C VAL A 96 7.79 13.63 0.74
N LEU A 97 8.00 12.34 1.01
CA LEU A 97 8.20 11.31 0.00
C LEU A 97 7.06 10.29 0.09
N PHE A 98 6.49 9.94 -1.05
CA PHE A 98 5.54 8.85 -1.18
C PHE A 98 6.21 7.64 -1.81
N LEU A 99 5.88 6.46 -1.28
CA LEU A 99 6.01 5.22 -2.02
C LEU A 99 4.72 4.98 -2.79
N TRP A 100 4.77 5.18 -4.10
CA TRP A 100 3.63 5.01 -4.99
C TRP A 100 3.67 3.63 -5.64
N CYS A 101 2.60 2.87 -5.52
CA CYS A 101 2.45 1.61 -6.24
C CYS A 101 1.97 1.84 -7.66
N LYS A 102 2.82 1.59 -8.65
CA LYS A 102 2.45 1.66 -10.07
C LYS A 102 1.47 0.56 -10.47
N THR A 103 1.48 -0.58 -9.77
CA THR A 103 0.53 -1.67 -10.02
C THR A 103 -0.88 -1.28 -9.59
N CYS A 104 -1.03 -0.71 -8.39
CA CYS A 104 -2.33 -0.42 -7.78
C CYS A 104 -2.83 1.01 -8.02
N SER A 105 -1.97 1.89 -8.52
CA SER A 105 -2.20 3.34 -8.59
C SER A 105 -2.59 3.90 -7.22
N ASP A 106 -1.77 3.62 -6.20
CA ASP A 106 -2.09 3.92 -4.81
C ASP A 106 -0.84 4.33 -4.01
N ILE A 107 -1.05 5.14 -2.96
CA ILE A 107 0.01 5.51 -2.02
C ILE A 107 0.15 4.39 -1.00
N VAL A 108 1.33 3.78 -0.92
CA VAL A 108 1.62 2.69 0.02
C VAL A 108 2.11 3.21 1.36
N SER A 109 2.92 4.28 1.36
CA SER A 109 3.36 4.95 2.59
C SER A 109 3.88 6.35 2.30
N SER A 110 3.83 7.22 3.31
CA SER A 110 4.40 8.56 3.29
C SER A 110 5.51 8.69 4.31
N HIS A 111 6.54 9.48 3.96
CA HIS A 111 7.71 9.71 4.79
C HIS A 111 7.98 11.20 4.82
N THR A 112 7.75 11.82 5.98
CA THR A 112 7.99 13.24 6.19
C THR A 112 9.36 13.45 6.82
N LYS A 113 10.08 14.48 6.39
CA LYS A 113 11.35 14.90 6.97
C LYS A 113 11.11 15.58 8.32
N GLU A 114 10.86 14.80 9.37
CA GLU A 114 10.48 15.34 10.69
C GLU A 114 11.66 15.87 11.53
N SER A 115 12.92 15.68 11.12
CA SER A 115 14.10 16.35 11.70
C SER A 115 15.37 15.95 10.93
N TYR A 116 16.54 16.50 11.34
CA TYR A 116 17.86 16.11 10.82
C TYR A 116 18.25 14.64 11.07
N GLU A 117 17.51 13.91 11.93
CA GLU A 117 17.84 12.53 12.31
C GLU A 117 16.91 11.47 11.66
N ASN A 118 16.01 11.84 10.76
CA ASN A 118 15.16 10.86 10.09
C ASN A 118 15.97 10.05 9.03
N GLN A 119 16.66 9.02 9.51
CA GLN A 119 17.48 8.13 8.70
C GLN A 119 16.66 7.40 7.62
N ASP A 120 15.39 7.12 7.88
CA ASP A 120 14.55 6.39 6.92
C ASP A 120 14.12 7.30 5.76
N PHE A 121 13.82 8.57 6.03
CA PHE A 121 13.58 9.55 4.97
C PHE A 121 14.79 9.65 4.03
N GLU A 122 16.00 9.81 4.56
CA GLU A 122 17.21 9.93 3.73
C GLU A 122 17.52 8.62 2.98
N LYS A 123 17.32 7.46 3.61
CA LYS A 123 17.43 6.16 2.92
C LYS A 123 16.46 6.07 1.75
N ILE A 124 15.20 6.48 1.91
CA ILE A 124 14.19 6.45 0.83
C ILE A 124 14.51 7.49 -0.25
N ASN A 125 14.90 8.70 0.14
CA ASN A 125 15.27 9.79 -0.77
C ASN A 125 16.42 9.41 -1.72
N ASN A 126 17.39 8.63 -1.22
CA ASN A 126 18.50 8.10 -2.04
C ASN A 126 18.04 7.15 -3.16
N HIS A 127 16.77 6.74 -3.15
CA HIS A 127 16.14 5.90 -4.17
C HIS A 127 15.04 6.64 -4.94
N PHE A 128 15.08 7.97 -4.95
CA PHE A 128 14.14 8.80 -5.71
C PHE A 128 14.08 8.38 -7.19
N GLY A 129 12.86 8.10 -7.69
CA GLY A 129 12.65 7.64 -9.07
C GLY A 129 13.07 6.21 -9.38
N HIS A 130 13.64 5.47 -8.43
CA HIS A 130 14.02 4.07 -8.62
C HIS A 130 12.82 3.12 -8.52
N GLU A 131 12.96 1.95 -9.11
CA GLU A 131 12.05 0.83 -8.96
C GLU A 131 12.29 0.09 -7.63
N ILE A 132 11.27 0.14 -6.76
CA ILE A 132 11.29 -0.46 -5.44
C ILE A 132 10.29 -1.62 -5.38
N ASN A 133 10.69 -2.75 -4.82
CA ASN A 133 9.83 -3.90 -4.57
C ASN A 133 9.81 -4.24 -3.07
N PRO A 134 8.64 -4.28 -2.44
CA PRO A 134 8.48 -4.83 -1.11
C PRO A 134 8.53 -6.36 -1.20
N LEU A 135 9.37 -6.97 -0.37
CA LEU A 135 9.58 -8.41 -0.34
C LEU A 135 9.81 -8.87 1.09
N ARG A 136 9.17 -9.96 1.50
CA ARG A 136 9.49 -10.59 2.77
C ARG A 136 10.91 -11.13 2.77
N LYS A 137 11.56 -11.05 3.93
CA LYS A 137 12.94 -11.55 4.11
C LYS A 137 13.06 -13.05 3.81
N SER A 138 12.01 -13.81 4.10
CA SER A 138 11.84 -15.21 3.71
C SER A 138 10.35 -15.55 3.63
N GLN A 139 10.02 -16.71 3.04
CA GLN A 139 8.67 -17.24 3.08
C GLN A 139 8.19 -17.33 4.54
N ASN A 140 7.02 -16.77 4.85
CA ASN A 140 6.43 -16.65 6.19
C ASN A 140 7.18 -15.76 7.20
N SER A 141 8.12 -14.93 6.75
CA SER A 141 8.78 -13.95 7.62
C SER A 141 7.81 -12.85 8.03
N LYS A 142 7.77 -12.51 9.33
CA LYS A 142 7.09 -11.30 9.83
C LYS A 142 7.82 -10.01 9.47
N THR A 143 9.05 -10.09 8.97
CA THR A 143 9.79 -8.93 8.49
C THR A 143 9.62 -8.76 6.98
N ILE A 144 9.24 -7.56 6.57
CA ILE A 144 9.22 -7.13 5.17
C ILE A 144 10.27 -6.05 4.91
N CYS A 145 10.85 -6.11 3.72
CA CYS A 145 11.90 -5.20 3.31
C CYS A 145 11.56 -4.53 1.98
N LEU A 146 11.93 -3.26 1.85
CA LEU A 146 11.95 -2.55 0.58
C LEU A 146 13.27 -2.81 -0.11
N THR A 147 13.17 -3.26 -1.36
CA THR A 147 14.32 -3.58 -2.19
C THR A 147 14.37 -2.71 -3.43
N CYS A 148 15.54 -2.21 -3.81
CA CYS A 148 15.73 -1.40 -5.01
C CYS A 148 16.37 -2.24 -6.11
N ASN A 149 15.70 -2.35 -7.25
CA ASN A 149 16.24 -3.08 -8.41
C ASN A 149 17.38 -2.33 -9.09
N ASP A 150 17.35 -1.00 -9.06
CA ASP A 150 18.33 -0.14 -9.75
C ASP A 150 19.67 -0.01 -8.99
N CYS A 151 19.72 -0.43 -7.73
CA CYS A 151 20.88 -0.24 -6.85
C CYS A 151 21.68 -1.53 -6.66
N GLN A 152 22.98 -1.50 -6.97
CA GLN A 152 23.88 -2.65 -6.81
C GLN A 152 24.37 -2.87 -5.36
N LYS A 153 24.56 -1.80 -4.58
CA LYS A 153 25.12 -1.89 -3.21
C LYS A 153 24.05 -1.89 -2.11
N HIS A 154 22.96 -1.14 -2.29
CA HIS A 154 21.89 -1.00 -1.31
C HIS A 154 20.60 -1.63 -1.82
N LYS A 155 20.70 -2.90 -2.25
CA LYS A 155 19.55 -3.61 -2.81
C LYS A 155 18.42 -3.74 -1.80
N VAL A 156 18.72 -3.95 -0.51
CA VAL A 156 17.77 -3.85 0.59
C VAL A 156 18.12 -2.59 1.37
N PHE A 157 17.18 -1.66 1.53
CA PHE A 157 17.48 -0.37 2.16
C PHE A 157 16.58 -0.03 3.34
N LEU A 158 15.44 -0.69 3.49
CA LEU A 158 14.56 -0.52 4.65
C LEU A 158 13.88 -1.85 4.97
N CYS A 159 13.79 -2.20 6.24
CA CYS A 159 13.05 -3.37 6.70
C CYS A 159 12.29 -3.01 7.97
N SER A 160 11.11 -3.58 8.14
CA SER A 160 10.31 -3.44 9.35
C SER A 160 9.45 -4.68 9.56
N ASP A 161 8.99 -4.87 10.79
CA ASP A 161 8.13 -5.98 11.15
C ASP A 161 6.67 -5.64 10.86
N ILE A 162 6.00 -6.60 10.22
CA ILE A 162 4.57 -6.62 9.97
C ILE A 162 3.86 -6.96 11.28
N SER A 163 2.70 -6.37 11.49
CA SER A 163 1.83 -6.68 12.62
C SER A 163 1.47 -8.17 12.69
N ASP A 164 1.45 -8.73 13.90
CA ASP A 164 1.16 -10.15 14.13
C ASP A 164 -0.14 -10.63 13.49
N TRP A 165 -1.17 -9.78 13.50
CA TRP A 165 -2.50 -10.11 12.98
C TRP A 165 -2.55 -10.21 11.45
N PHE A 166 -1.56 -9.68 10.74
CA PHE A 166 -1.61 -9.52 9.28
C PHE A 166 -1.72 -10.86 8.54
N ASP A 167 -1.03 -11.88 9.05
CA ASP A 167 -1.01 -13.24 8.50
C ASP A 167 -2.01 -14.19 9.20
N GLU A 168 -2.70 -13.73 10.26
CA GLU A 168 -3.58 -14.57 11.09
C GLU A 168 -5.01 -14.74 10.53
N ILE A 169 -5.36 -14.04 9.44
CA ILE A 169 -6.72 -13.98 8.88
C ILE A 169 -6.83 -14.68 7.55
#